data_AF-A0A4D4MC41-F1
#
_entry.id   AF-A0A4D4MC41-F1
#
_cell.length_a   1.000
_cell.length_b   1.000
_cell.length_c   1.000
_cell.angle_alpha   90.00
_cell.angle_beta   90.00
_cell.angle_gamma   90.00
#
_symmetry.space_group_name_H-M   'P 1'
#
loop_
_entity.id
_entity.type
_entity.pdbx_description
1 polymer ?
#
loop_
_entity_poly.entity_id
_entity_poly.type
_entity_poly.pdbx_seq_one_letter_code
_entity_poly.pdbx_strand_id
1 'polypeptide(L)'
;MLVVTYWRTNLTMRQLAPLFGGWKSAADQVIDQLGPHLALQPRRRFRNDAVLIVDGTLVPTRDRTVAKQSKNYRHSTNHQVVIDADSRLVVVIGRPLPR
;
A
#
# COMPACT_ATOMS: atom_id res chain seq x y z
N MET A 1 -14.17 17.20 -15.04
CA MET A 1 -13.55 15.88 -15.23
C MET A 1 -12.56 15.68 -14.08
N LEU A 2 -12.66 14.59 -13.32
CA LEU A 2 -11.74 14.30 -12.21
C LEU A 2 -10.66 13.32 -12.72
N VAL A 3 -9.41 13.78 -12.81
CA VAL A 3 -8.27 12.90 -13.12
C VAL A 3 -7.65 12.51 -11.79
N VAL A 4 -7.70 11.22 -11.44
CA VAL A 4 -7.04 10.70 -10.24
C VAL A 4 -5.66 10.19 -10.65
N THR A 5 -4.63 10.92 -10.23
CA THR A 5 -3.23 10.52 -10.43
C THR A 5 -2.79 9.69 -9.22
N TYR A 6 -2.51 8.40 -9.41
CA TYR A 6 -1.97 7.55 -8.36
C TYR A 6 -0.46 7.79 -8.23
N TRP A 7 -0.03 8.35 -7.10
CA TRP A 7 1.39 8.44 -6.74
C TRP A 7 1.66 7.60 -5.49
N ARG A 8 2.52 6.58 -5.61
CA ARG A 8 2.90 5.72 -4.50
C ARG A 8 3.85 6.48 -3.56
N THR A 9 3.45 6.67 -2.31
CA THR A 9 4.29 7.25 -1.26
C THR A 9 4.67 6.18 -0.24
N ASN A 10 5.96 5.92 -0.04
CA ASN A 10 6.46 4.99 0.99
C ASN A 10 6.56 5.69 2.36
N LEU A 11 5.44 6.25 2.81
CA LEU A 11 5.37 7.02 4.05
C LEU A 11 4.84 6.14 5.19
N THR A 12 5.55 6.16 6.31
CA THR A 12 5.06 5.55 7.55
C THR A 12 3.88 6.34 8.10
N MET A 13 3.01 5.71 8.90
CA MET A 13 1.89 6.39 9.57
C MET A 13 2.31 7.62 10.39
N ARG A 14 3.55 7.64 10.87
CA ARG A 14 4.13 8.79 11.58
C ARG A 14 4.43 9.97 10.65
N GLN A 15 4.85 9.71 9.42
CA GLN A 15 5.06 10.73 8.40
C GLN A 15 3.75 11.17 7.74
N LEU A 16 2.75 10.30 7.75
CA LEU A 16 1.44 10.56 7.17
C LEU A 16 0.55 11.37 8.13
N ALA A 17 0.63 11.13 9.44
CA ALA A 17 -0.17 11.81 10.47
C ALA A 17 -0.17 13.36 10.42
N PRO A 18 0.95 14.06 10.15
CA PRO A 18 0.94 15.52 9.98
C PRO A 18 -0.01 16.03 8.90
N LEU A 19 -0.28 15.24 7.86
CA LEU A 19 -1.22 15.59 6.79
C LEU A 19 -2.68 15.51 7.24
N PHE A 20 -2.95 14.85 8.37
CA PHE A 20 -4.28 14.61 8.94
C PHE A 20 -4.41 15.28 10.32
N GLY A 21 -3.85 16.49 10.46
CA GLY A 21 -3.92 17.27 11.71
C GLY A 21 -3.02 16.74 12.84
N GLY A 22 -2.07 15.86 12.54
CA GLY A 22 -1.15 15.25 13.52
C GLY A 22 -1.63 13.92 14.10
N TRP A 23 -2.84 13.46 13.76
CA TRP A 23 -3.46 12.28 14.36
C TRP A 23 -3.26 11.05 13.49
N LYS A 24 -2.54 10.04 14.00
CA LYS A 24 -2.36 8.75 13.32
C LYS A 24 -3.69 8.02 13.10
N SER A 25 -4.61 8.11 14.05
CA SER A 25 -5.93 7.47 13.96
C SER A 25 -6.80 8.07 12.86
N ALA A 26 -6.75 9.40 12.67
CA ALA A 26 -7.50 10.08 11.62
C ALA A 26 -7.00 9.68 10.22
N ALA A 27 -5.67 9.66 10.04
CA ALA A 27 -5.06 9.14 8.82
C ALA A 27 -5.50 7.69 8.52
N ASP A 28 -5.47 6.83 9.55
CA ASP A 28 -5.82 5.41 9.43
C ASP A 28 -7.29 5.22 9.05
N GLN A 29 -8.19 5.99 9.68
CA GLN A 29 -9.63 5.91 9.41
C GLN A 29 -9.98 6.37 7.99
N VAL A 30 -9.33 7.42 7.49
CA VAL A 30 -9.52 7.88 6.12
C VAL A 30 -9.01 6.83 5.13
N ILE A 31 -7.86 6.21 5.40
CA ILE A 31 -7.32 5.13 4.56
C ILE A 31 -8.22 3.89 4.59
N ASP A 32 -8.69 3.46 5.77
CA ASP A 32 -9.61 2.31 5.90
C ASP A 32 -10.93 2.56 5.16
N GLN A 33 -11.44 3.79 5.21
CA GLN A 33 -12.69 4.16 4.56
C GLN A 33 -12.53 4.28 3.03
N LEU A 34 -11.49 4.93 2.54
CA LEU A 34 -11.32 5.21 1.11
C LEU A 34 -10.60 4.08 0.37
N GLY A 35 -9.79 3.29 1.07
CA GLY A 35 -8.96 2.22 0.50
C GLY A 35 -9.74 1.26 -0.38
N PRO A 36 -10.86 0.67 0.09
CA PRO A 36 -11.67 -0.24 -0.71
C PRO A 36 -12.30 0.41 -1.96
N HIS A 37 -12.66 1.70 -1.87
CA HIS A 37 -13.27 2.44 -2.98
C HIS A 37 -12.25 2.87 -4.05
N LEU A 38 -10.99 2.98 -3.68
CA LEU A 38 -9.88 3.33 -4.56
C LEU A 38 -9.02 2.12 -4.96
N ALA A 39 -9.37 0.93 -4.47
CA ALA A 39 -8.64 -0.30 -4.76
C ALA A 39 -8.78 -0.64 -6.25
N LEU A 40 -7.66 -0.59 -6.97
CA LEU A 40 -7.59 -1.07 -8.35
C LEU A 40 -7.78 -2.59 -8.36
N GLN A 41 -8.61 -3.10 -9.27
CA GLN A 41 -8.74 -4.55 -9.45
C GLN A 41 -7.40 -5.13 -9.93
N PRO A 42 -6.89 -6.20 -9.28
CA PRO A 42 -5.68 -6.88 -9.75
C PRO A 42 -5.85 -7.37 -11.18
N ARG A 43 -4.84 -7.13 -12.03
CA ARG A 43 -4.88 -7.53 -13.43
C ARG A 43 -4.70 -9.06 -13.52
N ARG A 44 -5.65 -9.77 -14.12
CA ARG A 44 -5.65 -11.25 -14.19
C ARG A 44 -4.83 -11.84 -15.35
N ARG A 45 -4.47 -11.04 -16.36
CA ARG A 45 -3.67 -11.47 -17.50
C ARG A 45 -2.59 -10.44 -17.80
N PHE A 46 -1.39 -10.95 -18.04
CA PHE A 46 -0.22 -10.19 -18.46
C PHE A 46 0.09 -10.51 -19.92
N ARG A 47 0.72 -9.57 -20.63
CA ARG A 47 1.26 -9.84 -21.97
C ARG A 47 2.41 -10.85 -21.82
N ASN A 48 2.65 -11.70 -22.82
CA ASN A 48 3.70 -12.74 -22.73
C ASN A 48 5.11 -12.17 -22.53
N ASP A 49 5.32 -10.93 -22.97
CA ASP A 49 6.57 -10.17 -22.89
C ASP A 49 6.54 -9.08 -21.79
N ALA A 50 5.54 -9.10 -20.91
CA ALA A 50 5.46 -8.13 -19.81
C ALA A 50 6.59 -8.35 -18.80
N VAL A 51 7.32 -7.28 -18.50
CA VAL A 51 8.34 -7.29 -17.44
C VAL A 51 7.70 -6.90 -16.11
N LEU A 52 7.69 -7.83 -15.16
CA LEU A 52 7.09 -7.62 -13.84
C LEU A 52 8.18 -7.43 -12.78
N ILE A 53 8.09 -6.33 -12.04
CA ILE A 53 9.00 -6.00 -10.94
C ILE A 53 8.29 -6.29 -9.62
N VAL A 54 8.90 -7.11 -8.76
CA VAL A 54 8.41 -7.38 -7.41
C VAL A 54 9.14 -6.47 -6.42
N ASP A 55 8.38 -5.69 -5.66
CA ASP A 55 8.91 -4.80 -4.63
C ASP A 55 8.20 -5.00 -3.29
N GLY A 56 8.90 -4.72 -2.19
CA GLY A 56 8.37 -4.75 -0.84
C GLY A 56 7.93 -3.36 -0.38
N THR A 57 6.66 -3.21 0.02
CA THR A 57 6.11 -1.95 0.52
C THR A 57 5.58 -2.08 1.93
N LEU A 58 5.83 -1.08 2.77
CA LEU A 58 5.17 -0.97 4.06
C LEU A 58 3.78 -0.37 3.86
N VAL A 59 2.75 -1.10 4.29
CA VAL A 59 1.36 -0.63 4.32
C VAL A 59 0.93 -0.53 5.78
N PRO A 60 0.25 0.54 6.21
CA PRO A 60 -0.36 0.63 7.52
C PRO A 60 -1.26 -0.58 7.82
N THR A 61 -1.25 -1.09 9.05
CA THR A 61 -2.20 -2.11 9.48
C THR A 61 -2.47 -2.02 10.98
N ARG A 62 -3.72 -2.32 11.37
CA ARG A 62 -4.14 -2.53 12.76
C ARG A 62 -3.97 -3.97 13.23
N ASP A 63 -3.86 -4.91 12.30
CA ASP A 63 -3.68 -6.32 12.62
C ASP A 63 -2.25 -6.57 13.13
N ARG A 64 -2.15 -6.83 14.43
CA ARG A 64 -0.87 -7.07 15.11
C ARG A 64 -0.25 -8.42 14.79
N THR A 65 -0.99 -9.35 14.19
CA THR A 65 -0.47 -10.67 13.78
C THR A 65 0.45 -10.55 12.56
N VAL A 66 0.18 -9.60 11.67
CA VAL A 66 0.95 -9.34 10.44
C VAL A 66 1.78 -8.06 10.48
N ALA A 67 1.55 -7.16 11.43
CA ALA A 67 2.37 -5.95 11.61
C ALA A 67 3.85 -6.29 11.83
N LYS A 68 4.79 -5.42 11.48
CA LYS A 68 6.23 -5.62 11.76
C LYS A 68 6.49 -5.55 13.27
N GLN A 69 7.51 -6.27 13.76
CA GLN A 69 7.88 -6.27 15.19
C GLN A 69 8.75 -5.07 15.61
N SER A 70 9.30 -4.32 14.66
CA SER A 70 10.19 -3.20 15.01
C SER A 70 9.46 -2.03 15.66
N LYS A 71 10.13 -1.34 16.58
CA LYS A 71 9.60 -0.16 17.28
C LYS A 71 9.05 0.91 16.32
N ASN A 72 9.69 1.07 15.16
CA ASN A 72 9.33 2.07 14.15
C ASN A 72 8.20 1.62 13.21
N TYR A 73 8.05 0.32 12.96
CA TYR A 73 7.09 -0.24 12.00
C TYR A 73 5.98 -1.08 12.62
N ARG A 74 5.79 -1.03 13.95
CA ARG A 74 4.77 -1.80 14.70
C ARG A 74 3.29 -1.56 14.31
N HIS A 75 3.05 -0.63 13.39
CA HIS A 75 1.73 -0.29 12.84
C HIS A 75 1.72 -0.43 11.30
N SER A 76 2.64 -1.22 10.75
CA SER A 76 2.78 -1.41 9.31
C SER A 76 3.17 -2.85 9.02
N THR A 77 2.78 -3.38 7.88
CA THR A 77 3.17 -4.71 7.41
C THR A 77 3.80 -4.63 6.02
N ASN A 78 4.68 -5.57 5.71
CA ASN A 78 5.26 -5.66 4.38
C ASN A 78 4.28 -6.37 3.45
N HIS A 79 3.81 -5.65 2.44
CA HIS A 79 3.14 -6.24 1.28
C HIS A 79 4.13 -6.36 0.14
N GLN A 80 4.08 -7.47 -0.58
CA GLN A 80 4.71 -7.56 -1.89
C GLN A 80 3.80 -6.91 -2.91
N VAL A 81 4.33 -6.03 -3.73
CA VAL A 81 3.60 -5.45 -4.86
C VAL A 81 4.29 -5.87 -6.14
N VAL A 82 3.50 -6.22 -7.15
CA VAL A 82 3.99 -6.48 -8.49
C VAL A 82 3.64 -5.28 -9.35
N ILE A 83 4.64 -4.72 -10.01
CA ILE A 83 4.54 -3.55 -10.87
C ILE A 83 4.86 -3.99 -12.30
N ASP A 84 4.01 -3.61 -13.24
CA ASP A 84 4.30 -3.74 -14.66
C ASP A 84 5.30 -2.65 -15.06
N ALA A 85 6.48 -3.02 -15.55
CA ALA A 85 7.58 -2.09 -15.79
C ALA A 85 7.24 -1.07 -16.90
N ASP A 86 6.44 -1.48 -17.89
CA ASP A 86 6.09 -0.66 -19.04
C ASP A 86 5.08 0.43 -18.67
N SER A 87 4.02 0.06 -17.94
CA SER A 87 2.98 1.02 -17.50
C SER A 87 3.30 1.69 -16.16
N ARG A 88 4.24 1.15 -15.38
CA ARG A 88 4.57 1.54 -14.00
C ARG A 88 3.39 1.44 -13.03
N LEU A 89 2.38 0.65 -13.38
CA LEU A 89 1.20 0.44 -12.54
C LEU A 89 1.37 -0.78 -11.63
N VAL A 90 0.85 -0.68 -10.41
CA VAL A 90 0.70 -1.84 -9.52
C VAL A 90 -0.39 -2.74 -10.09
N VAL A 91 -0.04 -3.99 -10.37
CA VAL A 91 -0.92 -4.96 -11.01
C VAL A 91 -1.36 -6.09 -10.08
N VAL A 92 -0.57 -6.38 -9.05
CA VAL A 92 -0.88 -7.36 -8.00
C VAL A 92 -0.37 -6.85 -6.65
N ILE A 93 -1.14 -7.12 -5.59
CA ILE A 93 -0.73 -6.93 -4.20
C ILE A 93 -0.78 -8.31 -3.53
N GLY A 94 0.37 -8.79 -3.08
CA GLY A 94 0.50 -10.03 -2.31
C GLY A 94 -0.01 -9.88 -0.89
N ARG A 95 -0.45 -10.99 -0.29
CA ARG A 95 -0.88 -10.99 1.11
C ARG A 95 0.33 -10.70 2.03
N PRO A 96 0.12 -9.94 3.11
CA PRO A 96 1.18 -9.67 4.07
C PRO A 96 1.60 -11.00 4.71
N LEU A 97 2.92 -11.22 4.80
CA LEU A 97 3.44 -12.41 5.44
C LEU A 97 3.27 -12.27 6.97
N PRO A 98 2.82 -13.33 7.67
CA PRO A 98 2.77 -13.34 9.12
C PRO A 98 4.17 -13.15 9.72
N ARG A 99 4.18 -12.65 10.97
CA ARG A 99 5.40 -12.36 11.74
C ARG A 99 6.35 -13.54 11.88
#